data_AF-A0AAE6R9F5-F1
#
_entry.id   AF-A0AAE6R9F5-F1
#
_cell.length_a   1.000
_cell.length_b   1.000
_cell.length_c   1.000
_cell.angle_alpha   90.00
_cell.angle_beta   90.00
_cell.angle_gamma   90.00
#
_symmetry.space_group_name_H-M   'P 1'
#
loop_
_entity.id
_entity.type
_entity.pdbx_description
1 polymer ?
#
loop_
_entity_poly.entity_id
_entity_poly.type
_entity_poly.pdbx_seq_one_letter_code
_entity_poly.pdbx_strand_id
1 'polypeptide(L)'
;MSQLSAELNQSIRWAFSLGKKLLRAAPAHTISVQIIFILSQVLLLLAFFLPLKAIIIVSSGSIPSYFPGIIKAYSHNTVVIWLSASALIFFTSHLVFELFASKVTANGARLLISKAKKIALFDNQDSIAINAYSRFTRGLADLLFFIIAGIALCIFYPLIFILIAACSVFFSAAISILCGYSKRLQKIVKTHYQEILNSASGFIFLVTFFGVIADFLYFTPPPAFTALISLLLVRQSLQRLVGFCVKLILLRQQHYQVSALFFHDRPLLVAPSQKPENIHALLSNEQRNLWIPEILKPLFQNEFSIESVKSFQLGSPDIYCYEAHCTSNGIKQNFIIKLYDTLREYPASQERSLLTEFPEILSPKLLRSGQVRSCTYHILESSNEQKMSGREYYNRSLKFHAALMSLTPPNIFQKKFERSKSYLESRLSSEMLRELTFHAVSDEEQQNVNSLLESFDTIKQWLRQSPRQLISFDVTPDTLLIDDNDKLSCVHWGNWHLEPLGANWPVGEHQKLGEALEQAAITRAGSSFSLEAAKLASFMYLFERFMNKRDYQSALNLIPEIILCTKTAEGVNGTY
;
A
#
# COMPACT_ATOMS: atom_id res chain seq x y z
N MET A 1 -13.48 33.16 1.61
CA MET A 1 -14.24 32.81 0.38
C MET A 1 -13.37 32.70 -0.88
N SER A 2 -12.34 33.54 -1.08
CA SER A 2 -11.55 33.59 -2.34
C SER A 2 -10.63 32.38 -2.62
N GLN A 3 -10.06 31.73 -1.61
CA GLN A 3 -9.11 30.61 -1.82
C GLN A 3 -9.82 29.31 -2.24
N LEU A 4 -10.95 28.96 -1.63
CA LEU A 4 -11.68 27.72 -1.94
C LEU A 4 -12.31 27.76 -3.35
N SER A 5 -12.87 28.91 -3.74
CA SER A 5 -13.41 29.11 -5.09
C SER A 5 -12.31 29.14 -6.15
N ALA A 6 -11.13 29.69 -5.83
CA ALA A 6 -9.96 29.62 -6.70
C ALA A 6 -9.44 28.19 -6.88
N GLU A 7 -9.37 27.39 -5.81
CA GLU A 7 -8.98 25.97 -5.87
C GLU A 7 -9.99 25.12 -6.66
N LEU A 8 -11.29 25.35 -6.49
CA LEU A 8 -12.35 24.71 -7.28
C LEU A 8 -12.23 25.06 -8.77
N ASN A 9 -12.08 26.35 -9.09
CA ASN A 9 -11.91 26.81 -10.47
C ASN A 9 -10.64 26.24 -11.13
N GLN A 10 -9.52 26.18 -10.40
CA GLN A 10 -8.30 25.55 -10.90
C GLN A 10 -8.47 24.04 -11.10
N SER A 11 -9.20 23.37 -10.20
CA SER A 11 -9.48 21.93 -10.29
C SER A 11 -10.37 21.61 -11.50
N ILE A 12 -11.41 22.40 -11.75
CA ILE A 12 -12.30 22.26 -12.90
C ILE A 12 -11.53 22.54 -14.20
N ARG A 13 -10.73 23.61 -14.26
CA ARG A 13 -9.89 23.92 -15.43
C ARG A 13 -8.88 22.82 -15.73
N TRP A 14 -8.26 22.24 -14.70
CA TRP A 14 -7.34 21.11 -14.85
C TRP A 14 -8.07 19.86 -15.33
N ALA A 15 -9.22 19.52 -14.75
CA ALA A 15 -10.03 18.38 -15.20
C ALA A 15 -10.50 18.54 -16.65
N PHE A 16 -10.84 19.77 -17.06
CA PHE A 16 -11.21 20.06 -18.45
C PHE A 16 -10.02 19.96 -19.40
N SER A 17 -8.84 20.44 -19.00
CA SER A 17 -7.60 20.29 -19.77
C SER A 17 -7.21 18.82 -19.94
N LEU A 18 -7.28 18.04 -18.86
CA LEU A 18 -7.08 16.59 -18.87
C LEU A 18 -8.10 15.92 -19.79
N GLY A 19 -9.38 16.28 -19.67
CA GLY A 19 -10.46 15.77 -20.50
C GLY A 19 -10.25 16.02 -21.99
N LYS A 20 -9.87 17.24 -22.38
CA LYS A 20 -9.54 17.58 -23.77
C LYS A 20 -8.40 16.73 -24.31
N LYS A 21 -7.40 16.44 -23.48
CA LYS A 21 -6.25 15.61 -23.86
C LYS A 21 -6.61 14.14 -23.99
N LEU A 22 -7.39 13.60 -23.05
CA LEU A 22 -7.88 12.22 -23.08
C LEU A 22 -8.82 11.98 -24.27
N LEU A 23 -9.74 12.92 -24.53
CA LEU A 23 -10.68 12.85 -25.66
C LEU A 23 -9.94 12.90 -27.01
N ARG A 24 -8.86 13.70 -27.12
CA ARG A 24 -8.05 13.79 -28.34
C ARG A 24 -7.22 12.52 -28.59
N ALA A 25 -6.78 11.84 -27.53
CA ALA A 25 -5.94 10.64 -27.64
C ALA A 25 -6.75 9.35 -27.91
N ALA A 26 -7.96 9.25 -27.36
CA ALA A 26 -8.85 8.09 -27.49
C ALA A 26 -10.35 8.49 -27.65
N PRO A 27 -10.73 9.16 -28.76
CA PRO A 27 -12.09 9.70 -28.94
C PRO A 27 -13.16 8.59 -29.02
N ALA A 28 -12.95 7.57 -29.85
CA ALA A 28 -13.91 6.49 -30.06
C ALA A 28 -14.21 5.70 -28.77
N HIS A 29 -13.18 5.40 -27.99
CA HIS A 29 -13.32 4.68 -26.71
C HIS A 29 -14.06 5.55 -25.68
N THR A 30 -13.70 6.83 -25.59
CA THR A 30 -14.33 7.75 -24.64
C THR A 30 -15.83 7.93 -24.95
N ILE A 31 -16.20 8.14 -26.22
CA ILE A 31 -17.60 8.27 -26.65
C ILE A 31 -18.38 6.97 -26.41
N SER A 32 -17.81 5.82 -26.76
CA SER A 32 -18.44 4.51 -26.55
C SER A 32 -18.76 4.27 -25.07
N VAL A 33 -17.83 4.61 -24.17
CA VAL A 33 -18.05 4.51 -22.72
C VAL A 33 -19.19 5.42 -22.26
N GLN A 34 -19.31 6.64 -22.79
CA GLN A 34 -20.42 7.53 -22.45
C GLN A 34 -21.77 6.94 -22.85
N ILE A 35 -21.89 6.45 -24.09
CA ILE A 35 -23.14 5.88 -24.61
C ILE A 35 -23.55 4.65 -23.80
N ILE A 36 -22.62 3.72 -23.57
CA ILE A 36 -22.87 2.50 -22.80
C ILE A 36 -23.31 2.85 -21.37
N PHE A 37 -22.66 3.83 -20.73
CA PHE A 37 -22.99 4.21 -19.36
C PHE A 37 -24.36 4.89 -19.27
N ILE A 38 -24.69 5.80 -20.20
CA ILE A 38 -26.01 6.43 -20.23
C ILE A 38 -27.11 5.36 -20.43
N LEU A 39 -26.90 4.42 -21.36
CA LEU A 39 -27.84 3.33 -21.59
C LEU A 39 -28.01 2.44 -20.35
N SER A 40 -26.89 2.11 -19.69
CA SER A 40 -26.87 1.41 -18.40
C SER A 40 -27.71 2.14 -17.34
N GLN A 41 -27.58 3.46 -17.22
CA GLN A 41 -28.36 4.24 -16.25
C GLN A 41 -29.85 4.31 -16.58
N VAL A 42 -30.21 4.37 -17.86
CA VAL A 42 -31.62 4.31 -18.29
C VAL A 42 -32.24 2.95 -17.96
N LEU A 43 -31.50 1.85 -18.18
CA LEU A 43 -31.96 0.50 -17.81
C LEU A 43 -32.16 0.35 -16.30
N LEU A 44 -31.25 0.91 -15.50
CA LEU A 44 -31.39 0.94 -14.05
C LEU A 44 -32.63 1.72 -13.60
N LEU A 45 -32.89 2.88 -14.21
CA LEU A 45 -34.10 3.67 -13.94
C LEU A 45 -35.37 2.86 -14.25
N LEU A 46 -35.40 2.18 -15.41
CA LEU A 46 -36.52 1.33 -15.82
C LEU A 46 -36.70 0.13 -14.87
N ALA A 47 -35.60 -0.49 -14.44
CA ALA A 47 -35.63 -1.62 -13.50
C ALA A 47 -36.26 -1.24 -12.16
N PHE A 48 -36.05 -0.01 -11.66
CA PHE A 48 -36.69 0.46 -10.43
C PHE A 48 -38.11 0.99 -10.64
N PHE A 49 -38.43 1.47 -11.84
CA PHE A 49 -39.75 2.02 -12.16
C PHE A 49 -40.82 0.94 -12.37
N LEU A 50 -40.47 -0.20 -12.97
CA LEU A 50 -41.43 -1.26 -13.28
C LEU A 50 -42.05 -1.95 -12.04
N PRO A 51 -41.29 -2.29 -10.98
CA PRO A 51 -41.87 -2.85 -9.75
C PRO A 51 -42.88 -1.92 -9.11
N LEU A 52 -42.65 -0.61 -9.16
CA LEU A 52 -43.59 0.39 -8.65
C LEU A 52 -44.91 0.37 -9.43
N LYS A 53 -44.86 0.23 -10.76
CA LYS A 53 -46.07 0.02 -11.58
C LYS A 53 -46.79 -1.28 -11.22
N ALA A 54 -46.04 -2.35 -11.02
CA ALA A 54 -46.62 -3.64 -10.62
C ALA A 54 -47.36 -3.53 -9.28
N ILE A 55 -46.77 -2.87 -8.28
CA ILE A 55 -47.41 -2.64 -6.97
C ILE A 55 -48.68 -1.81 -7.10
N ILE A 56 -48.67 -0.73 -7.90
CA ILE A 56 -49.85 0.11 -8.13
C ILE A 56 -50.99 -0.69 -8.79
N ILE A 57 -50.67 -1.58 -9.74
CA ILE A 57 -51.69 -2.44 -10.37
C ILE A 57 -52.25 -3.45 -9.37
N VAL A 58 -51.39 -4.08 -8.56
CA VAL A 58 -51.82 -5.01 -7.51
C VAL A 58 -52.73 -4.31 -6.49
N SER A 59 -52.42 -3.07 -6.11
CA SER A 59 -53.22 -2.33 -5.11
C SER A 59 -54.52 -1.74 -5.65
N SER A 60 -54.58 -1.35 -6.93
CA SER A 60 -55.76 -0.70 -7.52
C SER A 60 -56.81 -1.66 -8.10
N GLY A 61 -56.52 -2.97 -8.16
CA GLY A 61 -57.46 -4.01 -8.60
C GLY A 61 -57.90 -3.94 -10.07
N SER A 62 -57.49 -2.92 -10.82
CA SER A 62 -57.83 -2.71 -12.23
C SER A 62 -56.64 -2.12 -12.99
N ILE A 63 -56.54 -2.38 -14.29
CA ILE A 63 -55.47 -1.81 -15.13
C ILE A 63 -55.82 -0.34 -15.40
N PRO A 64 -55.00 0.63 -14.93
CA PRO A 64 -55.36 2.03 -15.07
C PRO A 64 -55.42 2.52 -16.54
N SER A 65 -56.16 3.61 -16.77
CA SER A 65 -56.48 4.14 -18.10
C SER A 65 -55.27 4.55 -18.95
N TYR A 66 -54.12 4.84 -18.33
CA TYR A 66 -52.89 5.27 -19.01
C TYR A 66 -52.08 4.13 -19.65
N PHE A 67 -52.43 2.85 -19.44
CA PHE A 67 -51.79 1.75 -20.16
C PHE A 67 -52.27 1.67 -21.62
N PRO A 68 -51.38 1.37 -22.58
CA PRO A 68 -51.77 1.17 -23.98
C PRO A 68 -52.78 0.02 -24.09
N GLY A 69 -53.72 0.12 -25.04
CA GLY A 69 -54.82 -0.83 -25.21
C GLY A 69 -54.37 -2.29 -25.34
N ILE A 70 -53.17 -2.52 -25.88
CA ILE A 70 -52.53 -3.84 -26.02
C ILE A 70 -52.34 -4.52 -24.66
N ILE A 71 -51.99 -3.77 -23.61
CA ILE A 71 -51.75 -4.31 -22.26
C ILE A 71 -53.07 -4.53 -21.51
N LYS A 72 -54.10 -3.73 -21.82
CA LYS A 72 -55.45 -3.88 -21.23
C LYS A 72 -56.18 -5.14 -21.69
N ALA A 73 -55.76 -5.75 -22.80
CA ALA A 73 -56.32 -7.00 -23.32
C ALA A 73 -55.91 -8.25 -22.50
N TYR A 74 -54.89 -8.12 -21.64
CA TYR A 74 -54.38 -9.23 -20.83
C TYR A 74 -54.93 -9.22 -19.41
N SER A 75 -54.97 -10.40 -18.78
CA SER A 75 -55.43 -10.53 -17.40
C SER A 75 -54.49 -9.81 -16.43
N HIS A 76 -55.08 -9.27 -15.36
CA HIS A 76 -54.39 -8.49 -14.32
C HIS A 76 -53.12 -9.19 -13.79
N ASN A 77 -53.23 -10.47 -13.42
CA ASN A 77 -52.10 -11.27 -12.93
C ASN A 77 -50.98 -11.42 -13.98
N THR A 78 -51.35 -11.55 -15.26
CA THR A 78 -50.37 -11.67 -16.35
C THR A 78 -49.56 -10.38 -16.46
N VAL A 79 -50.21 -9.21 -16.48
CA VAL A 79 -49.50 -7.93 -16.58
C VAL A 79 -48.50 -7.72 -15.44
N VAL A 80 -48.85 -8.11 -14.21
CA VAL A 80 -47.96 -8.02 -13.04
C VAL A 80 -46.73 -8.92 -13.18
N ILE A 81 -46.89 -10.15 -13.67
CA ILE A 81 -45.79 -11.09 -13.91
C ILE A 81 -44.85 -10.54 -14.99
N TRP A 82 -45.40 -10.03 -16.10
CA TRP A 82 -44.60 -9.47 -17.20
C TRP A 82 -43.80 -8.23 -16.77
N LEU A 83 -44.40 -7.34 -15.96
CA LEU A 83 -43.70 -6.17 -15.41
C LEU A 83 -42.56 -6.58 -14.47
N SER A 84 -42.80 -7.58 -13.62
CA SER A 84 -41.79 -8.11 -12.69
C SER A 84 -40.62 -8.78 -13.43
N ALA A 85 -40.93 -9.61 -14.43
CA ALA A 85 -39.92 -10.25 -15.27
C ALA A 85 -39.11 -9.22 -16.07
N SER A 86 -39.77 -8.20 -16.63
CA SER A 86 -39.10 -7.11 -17.36
C SER A 86 -38.16 -6.29 -16.47
N ALA A 87 -38.53 -6.07 -15.20
CA ALA A 87 -37.68 -5.41 -14.22
C ALA A 87 -36.37 -6.18 -13.99
N LEU A 88 -36.47 -7.51 -13.85
CA LEU A 88 -35.30 -8.38 -13.73
C LEU A 88 -34.41 -8.31 -14.97
N ILE A 89 -35.00 -8.42 -16.17
CA ILE A 89 -34.26 -8.33 -17.44
C ILE A 89 -33.52 -6.99 -17.57
N PHE A 90 -34.17 -5.87 -17.24
CA PHE A 90 -33.52 -4.56 -17.28
C PHE A 90 -32.41 -4.42 -16.25
N PHE A 91 -32.58 -4.97 -15.04
CA PHE A 91 -31.53 -4.97 -14.03
C PHE A 91 -30.32 -5.81 -14.45
N THR A 92 -30.54 -7.02 -14.97
CA THR A 92 -29.46 -7.88 -15.48
C THR A 92 -28.75 -7.21 -16.67
N SER A 93 -29.51 -6.61 -17.58
CA SER A 93 -28.95 -5.89 -18.73
C SER A 93 -28.09 -4.71 -18.27
N HIS A 94 -28.54 -3.94 -17.26
CA HIS A 94 -27.76 -2.89 -16.64
C HIS A 94 -26.39 -3.41 -16.14
N LEU A 95 -26.36 -4.53 -15.40
CA LEU A 95 -25.11 -5.14 -14.93
C LEU A 95 -24.17 -5.52 -16.08
N VAL A 96 -24.72 -6.11 -17.15
CA VAL A 96 -23.94 -6.47 -18.35
C VAL A 96 -23.34 -5.22 -18.99
N PHE A 97 -24.10 -4.14 -19.16
CA PHE A 97 -23.56 -2.89 -19.70
C PHE A 97 -22.49 -2.25 -18.80
N GLU A 98 -22.60 -2.33 -17.48
CA GLU A 98 -21.54 -1.88 -16.55
C GLU A 98 -20.23 -2.69 -16.72
N LEU A 99 -20.34 -4.01 -16.92
CA LEU A 99 -19.19 -4.87 -17.20
C LEU A 99 -18.52 -4.49 -18.54
N PHE A 100 -19.33 -4.29 -19.58
CA PHE A 100 -18.82 -3.84 -20.88
C PHE A 100 -18.17 -2.46 -20.80
N ALA A 101 -18.80 -1.49 -20.12
CA ALA A 101 -18.22 -0.16 -19.90
C ALA A 101 -16.86 -0.26 -19.21
N SER A 102 -16.75 -1.10 -18.19
CA SER A 102 -15.49 -1.34 -17.47
C SER A 102 -14.39 -1.88 -18.38
N LYS A 103 -14.72 -2.85 -19.24
CA LYS A 103 -13.77 -3.46 -20.19
C LYS A 103 -13.32 -2.47 -21.27
N VAL A 104 -14.25 -1.70 -21.85
CA VAL A 104 -13.93 -0.67 -22.86
C VAL A 104 -13.05 0.43 -22.26
N THR A 105 -13.32 0.84 -21.02
CA THR A 105 -12.50 1.80 -20.28
C THR A 105 -11.09 1.30 -20.04
N ALA A 106 -10.92 0.04 -19.63
CA ALA A 106 -9.58 -0.55 -19.43
C ALA A 106 -8.78 -0.60 -20.74
N ASN A 107 -9.42 -0.98 -21.84
CA ASN A 107 -8.79 -0.98 -23.17
C ASN A 107 -8.42 0.45 -23.62
N GLY A 108 -9.31 1.43 -23.39
CA GLY A 108 -9.05 2.84 -23.70
C GLY A 108 -7.86 3.40 -22.91
N ALA A 109 -7.73 3.06 -21.63
CA ALA A 109 -6.59 3.44 -20.81
C ALA A 109 -5.28 2.83 -21.31
N ARG A 110 -5.26 1.53 -21.62
CA ARG A 110 -4.07 0.84 -22.16
C ARG A 110 -3.62 1.43 -23.50
N LEU A 111 -4.56 1.73 -24.40
CA LEU A 111 -4.27 2.41 -25.67
C LEU A 111 -3.66 3.81 -25.46
N LEU A 112 -4.08 4.50 -24.40
CA LEU A 112 -3.59 5.83 -24.09
C LEU A 112 -2.18 5.82 -23.51
N ILE A 113 -1.86 4.79 -22.71
CA ILE A 113 -0.50 4.54 -22.20
C ILE A 113 0.44 4.13 -23.33
N SER A 114 0.01 3.22 -24.22
CA SER A 114 0.85 2.76 -25.33
C SER A 114 1.17 3.88 -26.33
N LYS A 115 0.23 4.80 -26.57
CA LYS A 115 0.48 6.01 -27.38
C LYS A 115 1.36 7.05 -26.68
N ALA A 116 1.46 7.04 -25.36
CA ALA A 116 2.23 8.03 -24.61
C ALA A 116 3.75 7.81 -24.69
N LYS A 117 4.24 6.63 -25.12
CA LYS A 117 5.66 6.30 -25.35
C LYS A 117 6.65 6.75 -24.24
N LYS A 118 6.18 6.88 -22.98
CA LYS A 118 7.04 7.25 -21.85
C LYS A 118 7.58 6.01 -21.15
N ILE A 119 8.85 6.07 -20.73
CA ILE A 119 9.49 5.10 -19.82
C ILE A 119 8.59 4.94 -18.58
N ALA A 120 8.43 3.72 -18.08
CA ALA A 120 7.63 3.45 -16.88
C ALA A 120 8.18 4.27 -15.70
N LEU A 121 7.39 5.23 -15.21
CA LEU A 121 7.78 6.14 -14.13
C LEU A 121 7.48 5.57 -12.73
N PHE A 122 6.64 4.53 -12.64
CA PHE A 122 6.22 3.91 -11.39
C PHE A 122 5.99 2.41 -11.58
N ASP A 123 6.28 1.59 -10.56
CA ASP A 123 6.03 0.13 -10.53
C ASP A 123 4.53 -0.26 -10.65
N ASN A 124 3.62 0.72 -10.71
CA ASN A 124 2.17 0.56 -10.83
C ASN A 124 1.52 1.53 -11.85
N GLN A 125 2.27 1.95 -12.86
CA GLN A 125 1.82 2.94 -13.84
C GLN A 125 0.48 2.59 -14.51
N ASP A 126 0.29 1.33 -14.89
CA ASP A 126 -0.92 0.88 -15.59
C ASP A 126 -2.17 0.93 -14.72
N SER A 127 -2.07 0.53 -13.44
CA SER A 127 -3.21 0.55 -12.53
C SER A 127 -3.63 1.98 -12.18
N ILE A 128 -2.66 2.88 -11.99
CA ILE A 128 -2.92 4.31 -11.74
C ILE A 128 -3.57 4.96 -12.97
N ALA A 129 -3.07 4.65 -14.17
CA ALA A 129 -3.60 5.17 -15.43
C ALA A 129 -5.02 4.68 -15.70
N ILE A 130 -5.29 3.38 -15.54
CA ILE A 130 -6.62 2.78 -15.70
C ILE A 130 -7.59 3.39 -14.69
N ASN A 131 -7.18 3.54 -13.43
CA ASN A 131 -8.02 4.13 -12.40
C ASN A 131 -8.32 5.61 -12.68
N ALA A 132 -7.33 6.40 -13.09
CA ALA A 132 -7.53 7.81 -13.43
C ALA A 132 -8.44 7.98 -14.65
N TYR A 133 -8.22 7.20 -15.72
CA TYR A 133 -9.04 7.23 -16.92
C TYR A 133 -10.48 6.77 -16.64
N SER A 134 -10.64 5.71 -15.83
CA SER A 134 -11.96 5.21 -15.40
C SER A 134 -12.73 6.23 -14.56
N ARG A 135 -12.06 6.84 -13.56
CA ARG A 135 -12.67 7.89 -12.72
C ARG A 135 -13.10 9.09 -13.57
N PHE A 136 -12.28 9.52 -14.52
CA PHE A 136 -12.60 10.62 -15.42
C PHE A 136 -13.78 10.29 -16.34
N THR A 137 -13.71 9.18 -17.09
CA THR A 137 -14.74 8.81 -18.06
C THR A 137 -16.09 8.52 -17.41
N ARG A 138 -16.11 7.80 -16.29
CA ARG A 138 -17.34 7.56 -15.52
C ARG A 138 -17.85 8.81 -14.82
N GLY A 139 -16.97 9.69 -14.37
CA GLY A 139 -17.37 10.99 -13.81
C GLY A 139 -18.04 11.87 -14.85
N LEU A 140 -17.48 11.93 -16.06
CA LEU A 140 -18.09 12.65 -17.18
C LEU A 140 -19.48 12.08 -17.52
N ALA A 141 -19.64 10.76 -17.47
CA ALA A 141 -20.91 10.10 -17.74
C ALA A 141 -21.98 10.44 -16.69
N ASP A 142 -21.61 10.48 -15.41
CA ASP A 142 -22.50 10.95 -14.34
C ASP A 142 -22.94 12.41 -14.57
N LEU A 143 -22.02 13.28 -14.96
CA LEU A 143 -22.32 14.69 -15.26
C LEU A 143 -23.26 14.83 -16.46
N LEU A 144 -23.00 14.08 -17.55
CA LEU A 144 -23.86 14.08 -18.73
C LEU A 144 -25.26 13.58 -18.40
N PHE A 145 -25.38 12.50 -17.63
CA PHE A 145 -26.68 12.02 -17.16
C PHE A 145 -27.39 13.08 -16.32
N PHE A 146 -26.70 13.74 -15.39
CA PHE A 146 -27.28 14.81 -14.58
C PHE A 146 -27.82 15.96 -15.44
N ILE A 147 -27.08 16.36 -16.49
CA ILE A 147 -27.52 17.42 -17.42
C ILE A 147 -28.76 16.97 -18.21
N ILE A 148 -28.74 15.77 -18.78
CA ILE A 148 -29.88 15.22 -19.54
C ILE A 148 -31.12 15.10 -18.65
N ALA A 149 -30.94 14.60 -17.42
CA ALA A 149 -31.98 14.51 -16.42
C ALA A 149 -32.51 15.89 -16.02
N GLY A 150 -31.64 16.88 -15.84
CA GLY A 150 -32.02 18.26 -15.56
C GLY A 150 -32.86 18.88 -16.68
N ILE A 151 -32.48 18.67 -17.93
CA ILE A 151 -33.26 19.11 -19.10
C ILE A 151 -34.63 18.43 -19.11
N ALA A 152 -34.68 17.11 -18.87
CA ALA A 152 -35.93 16.38 -18.78
C ALA A 152 -36.84 16.91 -17.66
N LEU A 153 -36.30 17.21 -16.47
CA LEU A 153 -37.06 17.83 -15.37
C LEU A 153 -37.57 19.22 -15.73
N CYS A 154 -36.76 20.03 -16.41
CA CYS A 154 -37.17 21.35 -16.85
C CYS A 154 -38.38 21.28 -17.81
N ILE A 155 -38.46 20.24 -18.65
CA ILE A 155 -39.59 20.03 -19.56
C ILE A 155 -40.81 19.43 -18.85
N PHE A 156 -40.61 18.39 -18.04
CA PHE A 156 -41.72 17.62 -17.45
C PHE A 156 -42.28 18.24 -16.17
N TYR A 157 -41.44 18.92 -15.39
CA TYR A 157 -41.81 19.48 -14.08
C TYR A 157 -40.91 20.67 -13.70
N PRO A 158 -41.08 21.84 -14.33
CA PRO A 158 -40.22 23.01 -14.15
C PRO A 158 -40.08 23.45 -12.68
N LEU A 159 -41.16 23.36 -11.89
CA LEU A 159 -41.18 23.78 -10.48
C LEU A 159 -40.22 22.95 -9.63
N ILE A 160 -40.18 21.63 -9.82
CA ILE A 160 -39.23 20.73 -9.14
C ILE A 160 -37.78 21.05 -9.55
N PHE A 161 -37.54 21.33 -10.84
CA PHE A 161 -36.21 21.70 -11.32
C PHE A 161 -35.68 22.95 -10.60
N ILE A 162 -36.51 24.00 -10.49
CA ILE A 162 -36.16 25.24 -9.77
C ILE A 162 -35.88 24.94 -8.30
N LEU A 163 -36.71 24.14 -7.64
CA LEU A 163 -36.53 23.77 -6.24
C LEU A 163 -35.18 23.08 -6.00
N ILE A 164 -34.82 22.10 -6.84
CA ILE A 164 -33.54 21.40 -6.74
C ILE A 164 -32.36 22.32 -7.00
N ALA A 165 -32.46 23.18 -8.01
CA ALA A 165 -31.42 24.16 -8.30
C ALA A 165 -31.20 25.10 -7.09
N ALA A 166 -32.28 25.63 -6.51
CA ALA A 166 -32.23 26.48 -5.34
C ALA A 166 -31.62 25.77 -4.13
N CYS A 167 -32.07 24.54 -3.81
CA CYS A 167 -31.51 23.77 -2.71
C CYS A 167 -30.03 23.42 -2.93
N SER A 168 -29.64 23.06 -4.16
CA SER A 168 -28.24 22.74 -4.47
C SER A 168 -27.32 23.96 -4.31
N VAL A 169 -27.78 25.13 -4.76
CA VAL A 169 -27.07 26.41 -4.55
C VAL A 169 -26.95 26.71 -3.06
N PHE A 170 -28.04 26.61 -2.31
CA PHE A 170 -28.05 26.84 -0.86
C PHE A 170 -27.05 25.94 -0.11
N PHE A 171 -27.06 24.62 -0.37
CA PHE A 171 -26.12 23.69 0.26
C PHE A 171 -24.67 23.99 -0.12
N SER A 172 -24.40 24.32 -1.38
CA SER A 172 -23.05 24.66 -1.83
C SER A 172 -22.52 25.94 -1.16
N ALA A 173 -23.39 26.95 -0.98
CA ALA A 173 -23.07 28.19 -0.28
C ALA A 173 -22.83 27.93 1.22
N ALA A 174 -23.70 27.15 1.86
CA ALA A 174 -23.57 26.78 3.27
C ALA A 174 -22.24 26.07 3.55
N ILE A 175 -21.88 25.07 2.75
CA ILE A 175 -20.60 24.34 2.87
C ILE A 175 -19.42 25.30 2.68
N SER A 176 -19.50 26.20 1.69
CA SER A 176 -18.44 27.18 1.40
C SER A 176 -18.24 28.18 2.54
N ILE A 177 -19.32 28.66 3.17
CA ILE A 177 -19.27 29.59 4.30
C ILE A 177 -18.73 28.88 5.55
N LEU A 178 -19.24 27.69 5.86
CA LEU A 178 -18.80 26.88 7.00
C LEU A 178 -17.31 26.52 6.93
N CYS A 179 -16.83 26.16 5.73
CA CYS A 179 -15.41 25.90 5.51
C CYS A 179 -14.54 27.17 5.60
N GLY A 180 -15.12 28.34 5.31
CA GLY A 180 -14.44 29.63 5.45
C GLY A 180 -14.29 30.09 6.90
N TYR A 181 -15.18 29.64 7.80
CA TYR A 181 -15.22 30.09 9.19
C TYR A 181 -14.37 29.22 10.13
N SER A 182 -14.19 27.92 9.85
CA SER A 182 -13.50 27.00 10.76
C SER A 182 -12.56 26.01 10.07
N LYS A 183 -11.29 26.00 10.51
CA LYS A 183 -10.29 25.03 10.07
C LYS A 183 -10.63 23.59 10.49
N ARG A 184 -11.37 23.40 11.60
CA ARG A 184 -11.85 22.07 12.03
C ARG A 184 -12.90 21.52 11.06
N LEU A 185 -13.86 22.36 10.67
CA LEU A 185 -14.88 21.97 9.68
C LEU A 185 -14.25 21.69 8.31
N GLN A 186 -13.24 22.47 7.92
CA GLN A 186 -12.48 22.20 6.70
C GLN A 186 -11.81 20.81 6.73
N LYS A 187 -11.25 20.38 7.89
CA LYS A 187 -10.66 19.05 8.06
C LYS A 187 -11.73 17.96 7.99
N ILE A 188 -12.88 18.13 8.67
CA ILE A 188 -14.00 17.18 8.63
C ILE A 188 -14.56 17.03 7.20
N VAL A 189 -14.77 18.14 6.48
CA VAL A 189 -15.24 18.11 5.09
C VAL A 189 -14.23 17.40 4.18
N LYS A 190 -12.93 17.59 4.38
CA LYS A 190 -11.89 16.89 3.61
C LYS A 190 -11.81 15.40 3.93
N THR A 191 -12.09 14.98 5.16
CA THR A 191 -12.04 13.58 5.58
C THR A 191 -13.33 12.82 5.26
N HIS A 192 -14.50 13.44 5.44
CA HIS A 192 -15.84 12.81 5.33
C HIS A 192 -16.69 13.35 4.16
N TYR A 193 -16.07 13.80 3.06
CA TYR A 193 -16.78 14.43 1.93
C TYR A 193 -17.88 13.55 1.32
N GLN A 194 -17.69 12.23 1.24
CA GLN A 194 -18.67 11.30 0.66
C GLN A 194 -19.96 11.22 1.50
N GLU A 195 -19.84 11.13 2.82
CA GLU A 195 -20.98 11.06 3.75
C GLU A 195 -21.77 12.37 3.74
N ILE A 196 -21.07 13.51 3.72
CA ILE A 196 -21.69 14.84 3.68
C ILE A 196 -22.47 15.04 2.37
N LEU A 197 -21.88 14.67 1.22
CA LEU A 197 -22.54 14.80 -0.08
C LEU A 197 -23.78 13.88 -0.19
N ASN A 198 -23.68 12.64 0.30
CA ASN A 198 -24.83 11.72 0.33
C ASN A 198 -25.95 12.25 1.24
N SER A 199 -25.61 12.79 2.42
CA SER A 199 -26.58 13.36 3.35
C SER A 199 -27.26 14.59 2.75
N ALA A 200 -26.50 15.47 2.10
CA ALA A 200 -27.05 16.63 1.40
C ALA A 200 -28.00 16.19 0.27
N SER A 201 -27.61 15.22 -0.55
CA SER A 201 -28.48 14.65 -1.59
C SER A 201 -29.77 14.06 -1.02
N GLY A 202 -29.69 13.33 0.10
CA GLY A 202 -30.87 12.77 0.77
C GLY A 202 -31.81 13.86 1.29
N PHE A 203 -31.26 14.92 1.88
CA PHE A 203 -32.04 16.06 2.36
C PHE A 203 -32.71 16.83 1.21
N ILE A 204 -31.98 17.12 0.12
CA ILE A 204 -32.55 17.79 -1.06
C ILE A 204 -33.69 16.94 -1.66
N PHE A 205 -33.52 15.63 -1.72
CA PHE A 205 -34.58 14.72 -2.17
C PHE A 205 -35.82 14.79 -1.25
N LEU A 206 -35.62 14.80 0.07
CA LEU A 206 -36.71 14.89 1.05
C LEU A 206 -37.49 16.21 0.91
N VAL A 207 -36.78 17.34 0.82
CA VAL A 207 -37.41 18.66 0.57
C VAL A 207 -38.18 18.64 -0.75
N THR A 208 -37.59 18.04 -1.79
CA THR A 208 -38.27 17.91 -3.09
C THR A 208 -39.53 17.08 -2.98
N PHE A 209 -39.51 15.96 -2.25
CA PHE A 209 -40.68 15.12 -2.02
C PHE A 209 -41.82 15.88 -1.34
N PHE A 210 -41.54 16.63 -0.27
CA PHE A 210 -42.54 17.48 0.37
C PHE A 210 -43.01 18.61 -0.55
N GLY A 211 -42.13 19.16 -1.38
CA GLY A 211 -42.47 20.12 -2.41
C GLY A 211 -43.46 19.57 -3.43
N VAL A 212 -43.28 18.32 -3.88
CA VAL A 212 -44.26 17.63 -4.75
C VAL A 212 -45.59 17.50 -4.03
N ILE A 213 -45.63 17.04 -2.79
CA ILE A 213 -46.89 16.91 -2.04
C ILE A 213 -47.60 18.26 -1.90
N ALA A 214 -46.86 19.33 -1.59
CA ALA A 214 -47.43 20.67 -1.50
C ALA A 214 -48.00 21.13 -2.86
N ASP A 215 -47.31 20.84 -3.96
CA ASP A 215 -47.81 21.14 -5.32
C ASP A 215 -49.11 20.40 -5.62
N PHE A 216 -49.24 19.13 -5.19
CA PHE A 216 -50.48 18.37 -5.32
C PHE A 216 -51.65 18.89 -4.47
N LEU A 217 -51.37 19.52 -3.33
CA LEU A 217 -52.40 20.01 -2.42
C LEU A 217 -52.86 21.43 -2.75
N TYR A 218 -51.96 22.30 -3.20
CA TYR A 218 -52.22 23.75 -3.31
C TYR A 218 -52.19 24.28 -4.75
N PHE A 219 -51.64 23.54 -5.71
CA PHE A 219 -51.43 24.01 -7.08
C PHE A 219 -52.07 23.04 -8.10
N THR A 220 -51.76 23.24 -9.38
CA THR A 220 -52.21 22.38 -10.49
C THR A 220 -51.05 21.48 -10.91
N PRO A 221 -50.84 20.34 -10.22
CA PRO A 221 -49.69 19.48 -10.49
C PRO A 221 -49.81 18.83 -11.87
N PRO A 222 -48.67 18.42 -12.47
CA PRO A 222 -48.67 17.50 -13.61
C PRO A 222 -49.37 16.18 -13.26
N PRO A 223 -49.75 15.36 -14.27
CA PRO A 223 -50.30 14.04 -14.04
C PRO A 223 -49.44 13.23 -13.05
N ALA A 224 -50.07 12.47 -12.16
CA ALA A 224 -49.40 11.74 -11.08
C ALA A 224 -48.21 10.87 -11.56
N PHE A 225 -48.29 10.31 -12.76
CA PHE A 225 -47.19 9.56 -13.39
C PHE A 225 -45.98 10.44 -13.72
N THR A 226 -46.22 11.62 -14.27
CA THR A 226 -45.16 12.59 -14.57
C THR A 226 -44.49 13.03 -13.27
N ALA A 227 -45.26 13.30 -12.21
CA ALA A 227 -44.70 13.62 -10.90
C ALA A 227 -43.86 12.47 -10.31
N LEU A 228 -44.32 11.23 -10.44
CA LEU A 228 -43.60 10.05 -9.96
C LEU A 228 -42.29 9.81 -10.72
N ILE A 229 -42.33 9.94 -12.05
CA ILE A 229 -41.15 9.82 -12.90
C ILE A 229 -40.17 10.94 -12.58
N SER A 230 -40.65 12.17 -12.43
CA SER A 230 -39.82 13.31 -12.02
C SER A 230 -39.17 13.03 -10.67
N LEU A 231 -39.91 12.60 -9.65
CA LEU A 231 -39.35 12.28 -8.34
C LEU A 231 -38.26 11.18 -8.40
N LEU A 232 -38.49 10.12 -9.19
CA LEU A 232 -37.48 9.07 -9.39
C LEU A 232 -36.23 9.62 -10.09
N LEU A 233 -36.43 10.47 -11.09
CA LEU A 233 -35.38 11.08 -11.89
C LEU A 233 -34.57 12.11 -11.08
N VAL A 234 -35.19 12.81 -10.13
CA VAL A 234 -34.52 13.63 -9.12
C VAL A 234 -33.60 12.79 -8.24
N ARG A 235 -34.11 11.67 -7.71
CA ARG A 235 -33.31 10.78 -6.87
C ARG A 235 -32.07 10.29 -7.62
N GLN A 236 -32.26 9.84 -8.86
CA GLN A 236 -31.17 9.33 -9.68
C GLN A 236 -30.17 10.44 -10.06
N SER A 237 -30.65 11.62 -10.45
CA SER A 237 -29.78 12.73 -10.86
C SER A 237 -28.91 13.24 -9.71
N LEU A 238 -29.48 13.39 -8.50
CA LEU A 238 -28.71 13.80 -7.32
C LEU A 238 -27.63 12.77 -6.95
N GLN A 239 -27.94 11.47 -7.00
CA GLN A 239 -26.95 10.42 -6.77
C GLN A 239 -25.81 10.45 -7.79
N ARG A 240 -26.10 10.74 -9.07
CA ARG A 240 -25.05 10.91 -10.10
C ARG A 240 -24.21 12.14 -9.86
N LEU A 241 -24.81 13.26 -9.44
CA LEU A 241 -24.07 14.46 -9.08
C LEU A 241 -23.10 14.21 -7.91
N VAL A 242 -23.53 13.48 -6.87
CA VAL A 242 -22.65 13.06 -5.77
C VAL A 242 -21.50 12.18 -6.29
N GLY A 243 -21.81 11.18 -7.12
CA GLY A 243 -20.82 10.30 -7.75
C GLY A 243 -19.77 11.08 -8.56
N PHE A 244 -20.19 12.08 -9.33
CA PHE A 244 -19.30 12.97 -10.07
C PHE A 244 -18.38 13.77 -9.13
N CYS A 245 -18.94 14.41 -8.10
CA CYS A 245 -18.16 15.19 -7.13
C CYS A 245 -17.10 14.34 -6.43
N VAL A 246 -17.46 13.14 -5.97
CA VAL A 246 -16.53 12.19 -5.33
C VAL A 246 -15.39 11.79 -6.29
N LYS A 247 -15.73 11.43 -7.54
CA LYS A 247 -14.72 11.06 -8.55
C LYS A 247 -13.79 12.23 -8.88
N LEU A 248 -14.32 13.46 -8.94
CA LEU A 248 -13.54 14.67 -9.18
C LEU A 248 -12.55 14.96 -8.03
N ILE A 249 -13.01 14.82 -6.76
CA ILE A 249 -12.17 14.98 -5.57
C ILE A 249 -11.04 13.96 -5.57
N LEU A 250 -11.35 12.68 -5.81
CA LEU A 250 -10.36 11.61 -5.88
C LEU A 250 -9.33 11.82 -7.01
N LEU A 251 -9.78 12.28 -8.17
CA LEU A 251 -8.90 12.61 -9.29
C LEU A 251 -7.97 13.79 -8.95
N ARG A 252 -8.48 14.77 -8.19
CA ARG A 252 -7.69 15.90 -7.69
C ARG A 252 -6.67 15.50 -6.63
N GLN A 253 -6.98 14.54 -5.75
CA GLN A 253 -5.99 14.01 -4.80
C GLN A 253 -4.80 13.36 -5.52
N GLN A 254 -5.03 12.75 -6.68
CA GLN A 254 -4.00 12.12 -7.51
C GLN A 254 -3.45 13.05 -8.62
N HIS A 255 -3.73 14.35 -8.55
CA HIS A 255 -3.40 15.34 -9.58
C HIS A 255 -1.93 15.27 -10.05
N TYR A 256 -0.97 15.07 -9.15
CA TYR A 256 0.45 15.05 -9.50
C TYR A 256 0.83 13.80 -10.30
N GLN A 257 0.36 12.62 -9.87
CA GLN A 257 0.58 11.34 -10.57
C GLN A 257 -0.09 11.35 -11.94
N VAL A 258 -1.35 11.77 -11.99
CA VAL A 258 -2.14 11.89 -13.22
C VAL A 258 -1.51 12.93 -14.16
N SER A 259 -1.01 14.04 -13.62
CA SER A 259 -0.38 15.08 -14.44
C SER A 259 0.96 14.64 -15.03
N ALA A 260 1.78 13.95 -14.25
CA ALA A 260 3.07 13.40 -14.72
C ALA A 260 2.87 12.37 -15.84
N LEU A 261 1.82 11.57 -15.72
CA LEU A 261 1.49 10.55 -16.70
C LEU A 261 0.99 11.15 -18.02
N PHE A 262 0.04 12.10 -17.96
CA PHE A 262 -0.66 12.58 -19.17
C PHE A 262 -0.13 13.92 -19.72
N PHE A 263 0.57 14.76 -18.96
CA PHE A 263 1.17 16.02 -19.45
C PHE A 263 2.65 15.81 -19.80
N HIS A 264 3.08 16.32 -20.96
CA HIS A 264 4.45 16.11 -21.46
C HIS A 264 5.42 17.17 -20.89
N ASP A 265 4.93 18.34 -20.47
CA ASP A 265 5.75 19.52 -20.16
C ASP A 265 5.87 19.83 -18.67
N ARG A 266 5.64 18.85 -17.78
CA ARG A 266 5.83 19.04 -16.34
C ARG A 266 6.68 17.91 -15.77
N PRO A 267 7.96 18.15 -15.40
CA PRO A 267 8.72 17.17 -14.64
C PRO A 267 7.98 16.86 -13.33
N LEU A 268 8.19 15.64 -12.80
CA LEU A 268 7.64 15.20 -11.53
C LEU A 268 8.18 16.07 -10.40
N LEU A 269 7.51 17.19 -10.16
CA LEU A 269 7.54 17.81 -8.85
C LEU A 269 6.74 16.86 -7.96
N VAL A 270 7.47 15.97 -7.29
CA VAL A 270 6.97 15.21 -6.15
C VAL A 270 6.45 16.28 -5.18
N ALA A 271 5.15 16.53 -5.21
CA ALA A 271 4.54 17.24 -4.10
C ALA A 271 4.92 16.46 -2.86
N PRO A 272 5.33 17.11 -1.75
CA PRO A 272 5.50 16.41 -0.49
C PRO A 272 4.22 15.63 -0.28
N SER A 273 4.31 14.31 -0.43
CA SER A 273 3.17 13.44 -0.19
C SER A 273 2.61 13.88 1.14
N GLN A 274 1.29 14.01 1.23
CA GLN A 274 0.61 14.01 2.52
C GLN A 274 0.85 12.62 3.14
N LYS A 275 2.10 12.35 3.56
CA LYS A 275 2.40 11.36 4.57
C LYS A 275 1.51 11.78 5.75
N PRO A 276 0.86 10.82 6.41
CA PRO A 276 0.06 11.13 7.58
C PRO A 276 0.88 12.02 8.53
N GLU A 277 0.22 12.93 9.23
CA GLU A 277 0.76 13.93 10.19
C GLU A 277 1.69 13.35 11.31
N ASN A 278 2.18 12.12 11.21
CA ASN A 278 2.64 11.31 12.32
C ASN A 278 4.11 11.50 12.69
N ILE A 279 5.08 11.21 11.82
CA ILE A 279 6.50 11.26 12.24
C ILE A 279 7.15 12.63 12.06
N HIS A 280 6.91 13.32 10.93
CA HIS A 280 7.56 14.60 10.65
C HIS A 280 7.19 15.68 11.68
N ALA A 281 5.99 15.61 12.24
CA ALA A 281 5.57 16.47 13.33
C ALA A 281 6.42 16.29 14.59
N LEU A 282 7.02 15.11 14.82
CA LEU A 282 7.87 14.81 15.97
C LEU A 282 9.34 15.21 15.74
N LEU A 283 9.75 15.45 14.49
CA LEU A 283 11.17 15.71 14.16
C LEU A 283 11.58 17.17 14.38
N SER A 284 10.63 18.11 14.54
CA SER A 284 10.94 19.51 14.80
C SER A 284 11.67 19.68 16.13
N ASN A 285 12.56 20.67 16.23
CA ASN A 285 13.34 20.91 17.45
C ASN A 285 12.43 21.11 18.68
N GLU A 286 11.35 21.88 18.52
CA GLU A 286 10.36 22.12 19.59
C GLU A 286 9.72 20.82 20.08
N GLN A 287 9.25 19.98 19.16
CA GLN A 287 8.57 18.74 19.53
C GLN A 287 9.55 17.74 20.11
N ARG A 288 10.76 17.64 19.55
CA ARG A 288 11.84 16.79 20.06
C ARG A 288 12.22 17.13 21.50
N ASN A 289 12.28 18.41 21.84
CA ASN A 289 12.56 18.88 23.20
C ASN A 289 11.41 18.58 24.19
N LEU A 290 10.21 18.24 23.70
CA LEU A 290 9.09 17.81 24.54
C LEU A 290 9.07 16.29 24.76
N TRP A 291 9.13 15.50 23.68
CA TRP A 291 8.91 14.07 23.78
C TRP A 291 10.14 13.26 24.21
N ILE A 292 11.37 13.71 23.91
CA ILE A 292 12.59 12.98 24.35
C ILE A 292 12.67 12.92 25.89
N PRO A 293 12.52 14.04 26.63
CA PRO A 293 12.47 13.98 28.09
C PRO A 293 11.35 13.08 28.61
N GLU A 294 10.18 13.11 27.95
CA GLU A 294 9.02 12.30 28.35
C GLU A 294 9.31 10.79 28.29
N ILE A 295 9.94 10.32 27.21
CA ILE A 295 10.24 8.88 27.06
C ILE A 295 11.43 8.42 27.92
N LEU A 296 12.38 9.33 28.21
CA LEU A 296 13.56 9.05 29.04
C LEU A 296 13.24 9.11 30.54
N LYS A 297 12.28 9.94 30.97
CA LYS A 297 11.95 10.14 32.40
C LYS A 297 11.81 8.84 33.20
N PRO A 298 11.14 7.78 32.70
CA PRO A 298 11.00 6.54 33.47
C PRO A 298 12.29 5.73 33.66
N LEU A 299 13.39 6.09 33.00
CA LEU A 299 14.71 5.48 33.21
C LEU A 299 15.46 6.09 34.40
N PHE A 300 15.02 7.24 34.90
CA PHE A 300 15.65 7.95 36.01
C PHE A 300 14.77 7.90 37.26
N GLN A 301 15.37 7.62 38.41
CA GLN A 301 14.69 7.68 39.71
C GLN A 301 14.64 9.11 40.28
N ASN A 302 15.61 9.95 39.90
CA ASN A 302 15.77 11.33 40.35
C ASN A 302 15.64 12.29 39.16
N GLU A 303 15.72 13.60 39.44
CA GLU A 303 15.84 14.59 38.38
C GLU A 303 17.07 14.31 37.49
N PHE A 304 16.91 14.57 36.20
CA PHE A 304 17.95 14.43 35.20
C PHE A 304 17.93 15.64 34.28
N SER A 305 19.08 16.01 33.75
CA SER A 305 19.22 17.04 32.73
C SER A 305 19.71 16.41 31.43
N ILE A 306 19.22 16.91 30.30
CA ILE A 306 19.72 16.53 28.97
C ILE A 306 20.73 17.59 28.55
N GLU A 307 22.00 17.21 28.44
CA GLU A 307 23.10 18.11 28.06
C GLU A 307 23.09 18.38 26.55
N SER A 308 22.86 17.35 25.73
CA SER A 308 22.75 17.50 24.29
C SER A 308 22.02 16.35 23.62
N VAL A 309 21.44 16.63 22.45
CA VAL A 309 20.81 15.64 21.58
C VAL A 309 21.38 15.79 20.17
N LYS A 310 21.99 14.73 19.64
CA LYS A 310 22.55 14.68 18.28
C LYS A 310 21.74 13.71 17.42
N SER A 311 21.40 14.10 16.20
CA SER A 311 20.76 13.18 15.26
C SER A 311 21.80 12.45 14.42
N PHE A 312 21.56 11.18 14.14
CA PHE A 312 22.35 10.43 13.17
C PHE A 312 21.46 9.54 12.31
N GLN A 313 22.01 9.07 11.19
CA GLN A 313 21.29 8.23 10.23
C GLN A 313 21.81 6.79 10.28
N LEU A 314 20.92 5.85 9.92
CA LEU A 314 21.23 4.41 9.79
C LEU A 314 21.27 3.96 8.32
N GLY A 315 21.08 4.88 7.36
CA GLY A 315 20.89 4.53 5.94
C GLY A 315 19.54 3.87 5.61
N SER A 316 18.66 3.66 6.59
CA SER A 316 17.32 3.11 6.40
C SER A 316 16.24 4.20 6.39
N PRO A 317 15.36 4.26 5.36
CA PRO A 317 14.35 5.30 5.29
C PRO A 317 13.23 5.07 6.32
N ASP A 318 12.71 6.18 6.83
CA ASP A 318 11.64 6.27 7.83
C ASP A 318 12.00 5.70 9.22
N ILE A 319 13.30 5.60 9.52
CA ILE A 319 13.84 5.35 10.86
C ILE A 319 14.75 6.52 11.23
N TYR A 320 14.47 7.18 12.35
CA TYR A 320 15.22 8.35 12.82
C TYR A 320 15.94 8.00 14.12
N CYS A 321 17.21 8.38 14.24
CA CYS A 321 18.00 8.09 15.42
C CYS A 321 18.54 9.36 16.06
N TYR A 322 18.53 9.35 17.39
CA TYR A 322 19.04 10.41 18.24
C TYR A 322 19.94 9.82 19.31
N GLU A 323 21.05 10.48 19.58
CA GLU A 323 21.90 10.22 20.72
C GLU A 323 21.63 11.32 21.76
N ALA A 324 21.22 10.94 22.96
CA ALA A 324 20.93 11.85 24.06
C ALA A 324 21.96 11.65 25.18
N HIS A 325 22.68 12.72 25.50
CA HIS A 325 23.63 12.77 26.62
C HIS A 325 22.91 13.37 27.82
N CYS A 326 22.78 12.61 28.90
CA CYS A 326 22.05 13.00 30.10
C CYS A 326 22.95 12.94 31.33
N THR A 327 22.66 13.79 32.32
CA THR A 327 23.32 13.78 33.62
C THR A 327 22.28 13.65 34.72
N SER A 328 22.45 12.67 35.61
CA SER A 328 21.62 12.50 36.80
C SER A 328 22.53 12.25 38.00
N ASN A 329 22.35 13.03 39.08
CA ASN A 329 23.20 12.99 40.27
C ASN A 329 24.71 13.08 39.98
N GLY A 330 25.10 13.85 38.95
CA GLY A 330 26.49 14.00 38.53
C GLY A 330 27.05 12.84 37.69
N ILE A 331 26.29 11.77 37.47
CA ILE A 331 26.66 10.64 36.62
C ILE A 331 26.17 10.92 35.19
N LYS A 332 27.08 10.84 34.22
CA LYS A 332 26.77 10.95 32.80
C LYS A 332 26.29 9.61 32.24
N GLN A 333 25.19 9.63 31.50
CA GLN A 333 24.60 8.47 30.84
C GLN A 333 24.19 8.84 29.42
N ASN A 334 24.49 7.96 28.47
CA ASN A 334 24.19 8.16 27.06
C ASN A 334 23.15 7.16 26.58
N PHE A 335 22.24 7.63 25.73
CA PHE A 335 21.17 6.81 25.18
C PHE A 335 21.07 6.97 23.67
N ILE A 336 20.85 5.86 22.97
CA ILE A 336 20.44 5.87 21.57
C ILE A 336 18.94 5.68 21.50
N ILE A 337 18.24 6.65 20.93
CA ILE A 337 16.80 6.66 20.74
C ILE A 337 16.52 6.42 19.26
N LYS A 338 15.77 5.38 18.95
CA LYS A 338 15.33 5.05 17.59
C LYS A 338 13.84 5.29 17.48
N LEU A 339 13.41 6.07 16.50
CA LEU A 339 12.03 6.38 16.22
C LEU A 339 11.63 5.79 14.87
N TYR A 340 10.63 4.92 14.89
CA TYR A 340 10.11 4.19 13.75
C TYR A 340 8.79 4.81 13.29
N ASP A 341 8.69 5.10 11.99
CA ASP A 341 7.40 5.45 11.39
C ASP A 341 6.42 4.28 11.48
N THR A 342 5.12 4.58 11.35
CA THR A 342 4.04 3.59 11.20
C THR A 342 4.32 2.53 10.13
N LEU A 343 4.99 2.87 9.03
CA LEU A 343 5.37 1.92 7.98
C LEU A 343 6.49 0.95 8.40
N ARG A 344 7.16 1.21 9.53
CA ARG A 344 8.30 0.45 10.07
C ARG A 344 7.99 -0.23 11.39
N GLU A 345 6.71 -0.39 11.73
CA GLU A 345 6.27 -1.07 12.96
C GLU A 345 6.70 -2.54 13.00
N TYR A 346 6.61 -3.27 11.88
CA TYR A 346 7.02 -4.68 11.83
C TYR A 346 8.53 -4.86 12.11
N PRO A 347 9.46 -4.18 11.41
CA PRO A 347 10.88 -4.22 11.76
C PRO A 347 11.18 -3.81 13.20
N ALA A 348 10.48 -2.80 13.74
CA ALA A 348 10.64 -2.40 15.14
C ALA A 348 10.24 -3.53 16.10
N SER A 349 9.10 -4.18 15.86
CA SER A 349 8.64 -5.30 16.67
C SER A 349 9.61 -6.49 16.61
N GLN A 350 10.17 -6.78 15.44
CA GLN A 350 11.17 -7.84 15.24
C GLN A 350 12.48 -7.54 16.00
N GLU A 351 12.99 -6.31 15.90
CA GLU A 351 14.18 -5.87 16.64
C GLU A 351 13.94 -5.97 18.15
N ARG A 352 12.82 -5.43 18.66
CA ARG A 352 12.49 -5.50 20.08
C ARG A 352 12.43 -6.94 20.60
N SER A 353 11.79 -7.83 19.85
CA SER A 353 11.63 -9.23 20.24
C SER A 353 13.00 -9.93 20.32
N LEU A 354 13.87 -9.69 19.33
CA LEU A 354 15.23 -10.20 19.32
C LEU A 354 16.05 -9.69 20.52
N LEU A 355 16.09 -8.37 20.73
CA LEU A 355 16.90 -7.77 21.80
C LEU A 355 16.40 -8.14 23.21
N THR A 356 15.11 -8.44 23.36
CA THR A 356 14.52 -8.88 24.64
C THR A 356 14.81 -10.36 24.91
N GLU A 357 14.70 -11.21 23.89
CA GLU A 357 14.80 -12.66 24.04
C GLU A 357 16.23 -13.18 23.90
N PHE A 358 17.15 -12.40 23.32
CA PHE A 358 18.54 -12.77 23.14
C PHE A 358 19.51 -11.67 23.63
N PRO A 359 19.70 -11.51 24.96
CA PRO A 359 20.50 -10.43 25.54
C PRO A 359 22.00 -10.47 25.22
N GLU A 360 22.54 -11.64 24.87
CA GLU A 360 23.96 -11.85 24.53
C GLU A 360 24.32 -11.39 23.12
N ILE A 361 23.33 -10.94 22.34
CA ILE A 361 23.54 -10.43 21.00
C ILE A 361 24.50 -9.22 21.00
N LEU A 362 25.25 -9.08 19.91
CA LEU A 362 26.15 -7.95 19.67
C LEU A 362 25.36 -6.67 19.35
N SER A 363 24.63 -6.15 20.32
CA SER A 363 23.83 -4.93 20.25
C SER A 363 24.02 -4.12 21.52
N PRO A 364 23.92 -2.78 21.45
CA PRO A 364 23.68 -2.00 22.65
C PRO A 364 22.39 -2.47 23.34
N LYS A 365 22.37 -2.44 24.67
CA LYS A 365 21.31 -3.04 25.48
C LYS A 365 19.99 -2.29 25.29
N LEU A 366 18.91 -3.00 24.97
CA LEU A 366 17.57 -2.41 24.95
C LEU A 366 17.10 -2.14 26.38
N LEU A 367 16.95 -0.86 26.70
CA LEU A 367 16.46 -0.41 28.01
C LEU A 367 14.93 -0.31 28.02
N ARG A 368 14.35 0.20 26.93
CA ARG A 368 12.91 0.43 26.83
C ARG A 368 12.43 0.48 25.40
N SER A 369 11.17 0.12 25.21
CA SER A 369 10.42 0.33 23.97
C SER A 369 9.02 0.84 24.27
N GLY A 370 8.43 1.63 23.39
CA GLY A 370 7.05 2.09 23.55
C GLY A 370 6.54 2.81 22.32
N GLN A 371 5.47 3.59 22.49
CA GLN A 371 4.93 4.44 21.44
C GLN A 371 4.88 5.89 21.91
N VAL A 372 5.18 6.80 20.98
CA VAL A 372 4.96 8.24 21.13
C VAL A 372 4.04 8.67 19.99
N ARG A 373 2.82 9.07 20.34
CA ARG A 373 1.69 9.21 19.38
C ARG A 373 1.46 7.88 18.63
N SER A 374 1.77 7.84 17.33
CA SER A 374 1.61 6.68 16.45
C SER A 374 2.95 6.09 15.99
N CYS A 375 4.07 6.62 16.49
CA CYS A 375 5.42 6.15 16.16
C CYS A 375 5.94 5.24 17.28
N THR A 376 6.63 4.16 16.91
CA THR A 376 7.27 3.26 17.87
C THR A 376 8.67 3.79 18.20
N TYR A 377 9.06 3.78 19.47
CA TYR A 377 10.41 4.16 19.88
C TYR A 377 11.12 3.01 20.60
N HIS A 378 12.44 2.92 20.40
CA HIS A 378 13.36 2.11 21.21
C HIS A 378 14.40 3.01 21.87
N ILE A 379 14.74 2.71 23.11
CA ILE A 379 15.82 3.35 23.86
C ILE A 379 16.86 2.27 24.17
N LEU A 380 18.04 2.47 23.63
CA LEU A 380 19.22 1.63 23.84
C LEU A 380 20.22 2.36 24.73
N GLU A 381 20.96 1.62 25.53
CA GLU A 381 22.15 2.11 26.23
C GLU A 381 23.26 2.46 25.23
N SER A 382 23.97 3.57 25.39
CA SER A 382 25.13 3.94 24.55
C SER A 382 26.40 3.96 25.40
N SER A 383 27.47 3.33 24.90
CA SER A 383 28.76 3.22 25.60
C SER A 383 29.88 4.02 24.91
N ASN A 384 29.64 5.30 24.60
CA ASN A 384 30.58 6.18 23.87
C ASN A 384 31.05 5.58 22.53
N GLU A 385 30.24 4.71 21.93
CA GLU A 385 30.65 3.94 20.77
C GLU A 385 30.82 4.85 19.55
N GLN A 386 31.86 4.61 18.76
CA GLN A 386 32.12 5.36 17.53
C GLN A 386 31.55 4.62 16.33
N LYS A 387 31.02 5.39 15.38
CA LYS A 387 30.64 4.89 14.05
C LYS A 387 31.87 4.60 13.23
N MET A 388 31.81 3.56 12.41
CA MET A 388 32.93 3.20 11.53
C MET A 388 32.98 4.05 10.28
N SER A 389 34.18 4.30 9.76
CA SER A 389 34.38 4.98 8.49
C SER A 389 35.36 4.25 7.57
N GLY A 390 35.09 4.28 6.26
CA GLY A 390 36.04 3.91 5.22
C GLY A 390 36.51 2.45 5.21
N ARG A 391 37.82 2.24 4.98
CA ARG A 391 38.46 0.94 4.71
C ARG A 391 38.42 -0.03 5.89
N GLU A 392 38.31 0.46 7.13
CA GLU A 392 38.31 -0.39 8.33
C GLU A 392 37.03 -1.22 8.46
N TYR A 393 35.93 -0.71 7.91
CA TYR A 393 34.62 -1.35 7.97
C TYR A 393 34.65 -2.80 7.46
N TYR A 394 35.33 -3.09 6.35
CA TYR A 394 35.33 -4.42 5.74
C TYR A 394 35.92 -5.50 6.66
N ASN A 395 37.10 -5.23 7.25
CA ASN A 395 37.72 -6.19 8.16
C ASN A 395 36.94 -6.31 9.47
N ARG A 396 36.35 -5.21 9.94
CA ARG A 396 35.54 -5.21 11.17
C ARG A 396 34.19 -5.90 10.98
N SER A 397 33.56 -5.78 9.82
CA SER A 397 32.31 -6.49 9.52
C SER A 397 32.53 -8.00 9.44
N LEU A 398 33.66 -8.46 8.88
CA LEU A 398 34.05 -9.88 8.93
C LEU A 398 34.23 -10.37 10.38
N LYS A 399 34.93 -9.60 11.22
CA LYS A 399 35.06 -9.92 12.65
C LYS A 399 33.71 -9.94 13.37
N PHE A 400 32.81 -9.02 13.04
CA PHE A 400 31.45 -8.99 13.58
C PHE A 400 30.65 -10.23 13.18
N HIS A 401 30.69 -10.63 11.91
CA HIS A 401 30.04 -11.86 11.45
C HIS A 401 30.65 -13.11 12.10
N ALA A 402 31.97 -13.17 12.28
CA ALA A 402 32.63 -14.25 13.01
C ALA A 402 32.16 -14.31 14.47
N ALA A 403 32.04 -13.17 15.14
CA ALA A 403 31.53 -13.11 16.51
C ALA A 403 30.06 -13.57 16.61
N LEU A 404 29.22 -13.31 15.60
CA LEU A 404 27.86 -13.86 15.55
C LEU A 404 27.84 -15.38 15.37
N MET A 405 28.80 -15.96 14.66
CA MET A 405 28.93 -17.41 14.52
C MET A 405 29.23 -18.11 15.85
N SER A 406 29.88 -17.42 16.79
CA SER A 406 30.14 -17.91 18.14
C SER A 406 28.90 -17.92 19.05
N LEU A 407 27.85 -17.15 18.72
CA LEU A 407 26.64 -17.06 19.55
C LEU A 407 25.68 -18.20 19.23
N THR A 408 25.13 -18.86 20.25
CA THR A 408 24.13 -19.93 20.07
C THR A 408 22.71 -19.40 20.29
N PRO A 409 21.87 -19.31 19.23
CA PRO A 409 20.50 -18.84 19.39
C PRO A 409 19.71 -19.74 20.35
N PRO A 410 18.99 -19.19 21.34
CA PRO A 410 18.19 -19.99 22.27
C PRO A 410 17.14 -20.86 21.56
N ASN A 411 16.95 -22.12 22.00
CA ASN A 411 16.00 -23.04 21.36
C ASN A 411 14.55 -22.51 21.31
N ILE A 412 14.13 -21.78 22.34
CA ILE A 412 12.79 -21.15 22.39
C ILE A 412 12.65 -20.13 21.25
N PHE A 413 13.71 -19.34 21.02
CA PHE A 413 13.77 -18.34 19.97
C PHE A 413 13.76 -18.98 18.57
N GLN A 414 14.50 -20.07 18.38
CA GLN A 414 14.50 -20.84 17.12
C GLN A 414 13.09 -21.35 16.77
N LYS A 415 12.37 -21.94 17.73
CA LYS A 415 10.99 -22.43 17.51
C LYS A 415 10.00 -21.32 17.15
N LYS A 416 10.18 -20.11 17.70
CA LYS A 416 9.35 -18.94 17.33
C LYS A 416 9.66 -18.47 15.92
N PHE A 417 10.94 -18.46 15.54
CA PHE A 417 11.36 -18.14 14.18
C PHE A 417 10.73 -19.11 13.17
N GLU A 418 10.83 -20.42 13.38
CA GLU A 418 10.28 -21.44 12.48
C GLU A 418 8.76 -21.28 12.21
N ARG A 419 8.00 -20.78 13.19
CA ARG A 419 6.57 -20.49 13.04
C ARG A 419 6.26 -19.24 12.21
N SER A 420 7.21 -18.33 12.07
CA SER A 420 7.00 -16.99 11.50
C SER A 420 7.79 -16.74 10.22
N LYS A 421 8.92 -17.44 10.02
CA LYS A 421 9.83 -17.31 8.90
C LYS A 421 10.39 -18.68 8.50
N SER A 422 10.69 -18.85 7.21
CA SER A 422 11.27 -20.08 6.68
C SER A 422 12.80 -20.01 6.67
N TYR A 423 13.48 -21.11 7.00
CA TYR A 423 14.93 -21.27 6.85
C TYR A 423 15.36 -21.39 5.38
N LEU A 424 16.64 -21.15 5.09
CA LEU A 424 17.23 -21.27 3.75
C LEU A 424 16.83 -22.56 3.03
N GLU A 425 16.96 -23.73 3.66
CA GLU A 425 16.66 -25.01 3.01
C GLU A 425 15.19 -25.14 2.57
N SER A 426 14.27 -24.45 3.25
CA SER A 426 12.85 -24.44 2.91
C SER A 426 12.51 -23.43 1.81
N ARG A 427 13.28 -22.33 1.72
CA ARG A 427 13.12 -21.31 0.67
C ARG A 427 13.72 -21.74 -0.66
N LEU A 428 14.77 -22.56 -0.62
CA LEU A 428 15.35 -23.23 -1.78
C LEU A 428 14.35 -24.23 -2.37
N SER A 429 13.88 -23.97 -3.59
CA SER A 429 12.94 -24.80 -4.32
C SER A 429 13.56 -25.39 -5.59
N SER A 430 13.12 -26.58 -5.98
CA SER A 430 13.54 -27.18 -7.25
C SER A 430 12.98 -26.42 -8.46
N GLU A 431 11.94 -25.60 -8.27
CA GLU A 431 11.41 -24.69 -9.29
C GLU A 431 12.41 -23.59 -9.64
N MET A 432 13.14 -23.03 -8.66
CA MET A 432 14.23 -22.06 -8.92
C MET A 432 15.28 -22.65 -9.87
N LEU A 433 15.65 -23.92 -9.66
CA LEU A 433 16.62 -24.61 -10.51
C LEU A 433 16.07 -24.91 -11.91
N ARG A 434 14.78 -25.27 -12.02
CA ARG A 434 14.12 -25.44 -13.33
C ARG A 434 14.05 -24.12 -14.09
N GLU A 435 13.77 -23.01 -13.42
CA GLU A 435 13.82 -21.68 -14.04
C GLU A 435 15.21 -21.39 -14.61
N LEU A 436 16.27 -21.77 -13.87
CA LEU A 436 17.65 -21.57 -14.29
C LEU A 436 18.02 -22.36 -15.56
N THR A 437 17.38 -23.51 -15.82
CA THR A 437 17.62 -24.27 -17.06
C THR A 437 17.28 -23.48 -18.33
N PHE A 438 16.31 -22.56 -18.28
CA PHE A 438 15.97 -21.71 -19.43
C PHE A 438 17.04 -20.65 -19.72
N HIS A 439 17.93 -20.38 -18.76
CA HIS A 439 18.98 -19.38 -18.85
C HIS A 439 20.37 -19.99 -19.08
N ALA A 440 20.51 -21.31 -18.94
CA ALA A 440 21.73 -22.05 -19.27
C ALA A 440 21.84 -22.24 -20.79
N VAL A 441 22.73 -21.48 -21.44
CA VAL A 441 22.85 -21.44 -22.91
C VAL A 441 23.86 -22.46 -23.41
N SER A 442 24.93 -22.70 -22.65
CA SER A 442 25.95 -23.70 -23.00
C SER A 442 25.62 -25.09 -22.47
N ASP A 443 26.12 -26.13 -23.16
CA ASP A 443 25.97 -27.52 -22.73
C ASP A 443 26.59 -27.74 -21.34
N GLU A 444 27.70 -27.06 -21.03
CA GLU A 444 28.36 -27.11 -19.73
C GLU A 444 27.48 -26.52 -18.62
N GLU A 445 26.88 -25.35 -18.84
CA GLU A 445 25.93 -24.75 -17.89
C GLU A 445 24.72 -25.66 -17.66
N GLN A 446 24.16 -26.26 -18.71
CA GLN A 446 23.04 -27.19 -18.58
C GLN A 446 23.42 -28.44 -17.79
N GLN A 447 24.59 -29.01 -18.05
CA GLN A 447 25.11 -30.15 -17.30
C GLN A 447 25.33 -29.81 -15.81
N ASN A 448 25.86 -28.61 -15.53
CA ASN A 448 26.03 -28.12 -14.17
C ASN A 448 24.69 -27.94 -13.45
N VAL A 449 23.68 -27.33 -14.10
CA VAL A 449 22.34 -27.19 -13.51
C VAL A 449 21.71 -28.55 -13.23
N ASN A 450 21.84 -29.52 -14.15
CA ASN A 450 21.34 -30.88 -13.95
C ASN A 450 22.05 -31.60 -12.78
N SER A 451 23.36 -31.45 -12.67
CA SER A 451 24.15 -32.02 -11.56
C SER A 451 23.75 -31.40 -10.21
N LEU A 452 23.44 -30.10 -10.19
CA LEU A 452 22.93 -29.43 -9.00
C LEU A 452 21.52 -29.89 -8.64
N LEU A 453 20.65 -30.11 -9.64
CA LEU A 453 19.31 -30.68 -9.44
C LEU A 453 19.37 -32.07 -8.81
N GLU A 454 20.28 -32.93 -9.24
CA GLU A 454 20.46 -34.28 -8.70
C GLU A 454 20.95 -34.28 -7.25
N SER A 455 21.83 -33.36 -6.89
CA SER A 455 22.40 -33.22 -5.53
C SER A 455 21.57 -32.32 -4.60
N PHE A 456 20.50 -31.71 -5.09
CA PHE A 456 19.77 -30.64 -4.38
C PHE A 456 19.16 -31.09 -3.05
N ASP A 457 18.55 -32.29 -3.01
CA ASP A 457 17.94 -32.80 -1.78
C ASP A 457 19.00 -33.13 -0.72
N THR A 458 20.17 -33.64 -1.14
CA THR A 458 21.33 -33.84 -0.26
C THR A 458 21.80 -32.52 0.31
N ILE A 459 21.97 -31.48 -0.52
CA ILE A 459 22.36 -30.13 -0.07
C ILE A 459 21.35 -29.61 0.96
N LYS A 460 20.04 -29.74 0.71
CA LYS A 460 19.01 -29.32 1.67
C LYS A 460 19.09 -30.07 3.00
N GLN A 461 19.39 -31.37 2.97
CA GLN A 461 19.57 -32.15 4.18
C GLN A 461 20.78 -31.67 4.99
N TRP A 462 21.90 -31.38 4.32
CA TRP A 462 23.09 -30.80 4.96
C TRP A 462 22.78 -29.46 5.61
N LEU A 463 22.16 -28.54 4.86
CA LEU A 463 21.76 -27.22 5.39
C LEU A 463 20.82 -27.34 6.61
N ARG A 464 19.94 -28.35 6.63
CA ARG A 464 19.04 -28.60 7.75
C ARG A 464 19.77 -29.07 9.01
N GLN A 465 20.80 -29.91 8.85
CA GLN A 465 21.61 -30.46 9.94
C GLN A 465 22.64 -29.45 10.47
N SER A 466 23.00 -28.45 9.67
CA SER A 466 23.92 -27.39 10.07
C SER A 466 23.40 -26.60 11.29
N PRO A 467 24.28 -26.28 12.25
CA PRO A 467 23.95 -25.41 13.38
C PRO A 467 23.41 -24.07 12.91
N ARG A 468 22.44 -23.51 13.66
CA ARG A 468 21.84 -22.22 13.30
C ARG A 468 22.68 -21.07 13.82
N GLN A 469 22.83 -20.02 13.02
CA GLN A 469 23.46 -18.76 13.39
C GLN A 469 22.50 -17.60 13.14
N LEU A 470 22.72 -16.50 13.86
CA LEU A 470 22.03 -15.25 13.59
C LEU A 470 22.79 -14.44 12.54
N ILE A 471 22.08 -13.92 11.56
CA ILE A 471 22.64 -12.99 10.58
C ILE A 471 21.84 -11.68 10.57
N SER A 472 22.52 -10.58 10.24
CA SER A 472 21.90 -9.27 10.03
C SER A 472 22.24 -8.73 8.66
N PHE A 473 21.22 -8.22 7.96
CA PHE A 473 21.37 -7.51 6.70
C PHE A 473 21.64 -6.02 6.88
N ASP A 474 21.48 -5.52 8.11
CA ASP A 474 21.57 -4.10 8.42
C ASP A 474 22.97 -3.70 8.87
N VAL A 475 23.98 -4.57 8.70
CA VAL A 475 25.38 -4.25 8.99
C VAL A 475 25.90 -3.34 7.88
N THR A 476 26.12 -2.08 8.23
CA THR A 476 26.62 -1.01 7.36
C THR A 476 27.58 -0.13 8.17
N PRO A 477 28.37 0.76 7.53
CA PRO A 477 29.24 1.69 8.26
C PRO A 477 28.47 2.57 9.27
N ASP A 478 27.19 2.85 9.00
CA ASP A 478 26.35 3.71 9.83
C ASP A 478 25.71 3.00 11.03
N THR A 479 25.69 1.67 11.03
CA THR A 479 25.02 0.85 12.03
C THR A 479 25.98 0.03 12.89
N LEU A 480 27.17 -0.26 12.38
CA LEU A 480 28.22 -0.95 13.12
C LEU A 480 28.98 0.04 14.01
N LEU A 481 29.06 -0.31 15.28
CA LEU A 481 29.61 0.48 16.36
C LEU A 481 30.84 -0.23 16.96
N ILE A 482 31.79 0.57 17.44
CA ILE A 482 32.97 0.10 18.17
C ILE A 482 33.13 0.89 19.46
N ASP A 483 33.30 0.19 20.58
CA ASP A 483 33.60 0.82 21.86
C ASP A 483 35.12 1.02 22.07
N ASP A 484 35.48 1.69 23.16
CA ASP A 484 36.89 1.94 23.53
C ASP A 484 37.70 0.66 23.81
N ASN A 485 37.03 -0.49 24.00
CA ASN A 485 37.65 -1.81 24.23
C ASN A 485 37.72 -2.67 22.96
N ASP A 486 37.53 -2.08 21.78
CA ASP A 486 37.50 -2.77 20.48
C ASP A 486 36.33 -3.77 20.33
N LYS A 487 35.31 -3.67 21.20
CA LYS A 487 34.12 -4.53 21.14
C LYS A 487 33.17 -4.00 20.06
N LEU A 488 32.70 -4.94 19.24
CA LEU A 488 31.79 -4.65 18.13
C LEU A 488 30.34 -4.83 18.55
N SER A 489 29.49 -3.85 18.22
CA SER A 489 28.05 -3.92 18.39
C SER A 489 27.35 -3.38 17.14
N CYS A 490 26.12 -3.83 16.87
CA CYS A 490 25.29 -3.28 15.81
C CYS A 490 24.07 -2.61 16.42
N VAL A 491 23.86 -1.35 16.07
CA VAL A 491 22.75 -0.54 16.60
C VAL A 491 21.40 -0.94 15.98
N HIS A 492 21.38 -1.64 14.84
CA HIS A 492 20.16 -1.97 14.11
C HIS A 492 20.01 -3.46 13.77
N TRP A 493 18.87 -4.00 14.19
CA TRP A 493 18.48 -5.38 13.96
C TRP A 493 17.04 -5.45 13.43
N GLY A 494 16.66 -4.61 12.47
CA GLY A 494 15.32 -4.64 11.88
C GLY A 494 15.11 -5.83 10.94
N ASN A 495 16.20 -6.28 10.29
CA ASN A 495 16.21 -7.31 9.27
C ASN A 495 17.19 -8.43 9.61
N TRP A 496 16.88 -9.19 10.66
CA TRP A 496 17.67 -10.36 11.08
C TRP A 496 17.02 -11.67 10.65
N HIS A 497 17.85 -12.70 10.46
CA HIS A 497 17.44 -14.05 10.10
C HIS A 497 18.24 -15.10 10.88
N LEU A 498 17.65 -16.28 11.05
CA LEU A 498 18.36 -17.48 11.50
C LEU A 498 18.65 -18.35 10.29
N GLU A 499 19.92 -18.65 10.07
CA GLU A 499 20.37 -19.41 8.90
C GLU A 499 21.40 -20.48 9.29
N PRO A 500 21.68 -21.46 8.41
CA PRO A 500 22.78 -22.39 8.61
C PRO A 500 24.13 -21.67 8.81
N LEU A 501 24.98 -22.22 9.66
CA LEU A 501 26.34 -21.71 9.91
C LEU A 501 27.11 -21.54 8.60
N GLY A 502 27.73 -20.37 8.39
CA GLY A 502 28.41 -20.01 7.15
C GLY A 502 27.55 -19.19 6.16
N ALA A 503 26.22 -19.24 6.26
CA ALA A 503 25.34 -18.37 5.48
C ALA A 503 25.69 -16.88 5.67
N ASN A 504 25.53 -16.09 4.60
CA ASN A 504 25.90 -14.66 4.51
C ASN A 504 27.41 -14.35 4.66
N TRP A 505 28.30 -15.35 4.78
CA TRP A 505 29.74 -15.11 4.71
C TRP A 505 30.16 -14.73 3.26
N PRO A 506 31.05 -13.74 3.06
CA PRO A 506 31.53 -13.39 1.74
C PRO A 506 32.32 -14.53 1.11
N VAL A 507 31.88 -15.00 -0.08
CA VAL A 507 32.48 -16.14 -0.78
C VAL A 507 33.97 -15.94 -1.10
N GLY A 508 34.40 -14.71 -1.37
CA GLY A 508 35.80 -14.37 -1.61
C GLY A 508 36.71 -14.45 -0.37
N GLU A 509 36.15 -14.64 0.83
CA GLU A 509 36.87 -14.64 2.11
C GLU A 509 36.76 -15.99 2.83
N HIS A 510 36.54 -17.09 2.11
CA HIS A 510 36.43 -18.43 2.69
C HIS A 510 37.70 -18.89 3.44
N GLN A 511 38.87 -18.30 3.16
CA GLN A 511 40.06 -18.55 3.96
C GLN A 511 39.88 -18.12 5.42
N LYS A 512 39.26 -16.95 5.66
CA LYS A 512 38.98 -16.43 7.00
C LYS A 512 37.78 -17.11 7.66
N LEU A 513 36.96 -17.83 6.90
CA LEU A 513 35.84 -18.60 7.44
C LEU A 513 36.33 -19.75 8.33
N GLY A 514 37.43 -20.41 7.95
CA GLY A 514 38.03 -21.48 8.76
C GLY A 514 38.41 -21.00 10.16
N GLU A 515 39.16 -19.90 10.24
CA GLU A 515 39.55 -19.26 11.50
C GLU A 515 38.33 -18.86 12.35
N ALA A 516 37.29 -18.30 11.71
CA ALA A 516 36.06 -17.92 12.38
C ALA A 516 35.30 -19.14 12.96
N LEU A 517 35.28 -20.27 12.24
CA LEU A 517 34.66 -21.51 12.69
C LEU A 517 35.41 -22.16 13.85
N GLU A 518 36.74 -22.14 13.81
CA GLU A 518 37.58 -22.61 14.92
C GLU A 518 37.30 -21.80 16.19
N GLN A 519 37.24 -20.48 16.07
CA GLN A 519 36.90 -19.59 17.18
C GLN A 519 35.47 -19.85 17.71
N ALA A 520 34.51 -20.06 16.81
CA ALA A 520 33.15 -20.42 17.17
C ALA A 520 33.07 -21.79 17.86
N ALA A 521 33.91 -22.77 17.48
CA ALA A 521 33.94 -24.11 18.07
C ALA A 521 34.44 -24.09 19.51
N ILE A 522 35.35 -23.16 19.85
CA ILE A 522 35.83 -22.96 21.23
C ILE A 522 34.71 -22.44 22.13
N THR A 523 33.87 -21.54 21.61
CA THR A 523 32.81 -20.86 22.38
C THR A 523 31.51 -21.64 22.44
N ARG A 524 31.17 -22.37 21.37
CA ARG A 524 29.95 -23.17 21.28
C ARG A 524 30.21 -24.58 21.80
N ALA A 525 29.69 -24.90 22.97
CA ALA A 525 29.86 -26.23 23.57
C ALA A 525 29.33 -27.34 22.64
N GLY A 526 30.19 -28.31 22.32
CA GLY A 526 29.78 -29.63 21.81
C GLY A 526 29.46 -29.72 20.32
N SER A 527 30.09 -28.94 19.44
CA SER A 527 29.89 -29.08 17.99
C SER A 527 31.18 -28.95 17.20
N SER A 528 31.56 -30.01 16.50
CA SER A 528 32.57 -29.94 15.42
C SER A 528 31.90 -29.36 14.17
N PHE A 529 32.45 -28.27 13.64
CA PHE A 529 31.92 -27.66 12.42
C PHE A 529 32.74 -28.10 11.21
N SER A 530 32.04 -28.54 10.15
CA SER A 530 32.69 -28.79 8.86
C SER A 530 32.85 -27.48 8.10
N LEU A 531 34.08 -27.13 7.74
CA LEU A 531 34.36 -25.97 6.88
C LEU A 531 33.64 -26.08 5.54
N GLU A 532 33.59 -27.28 4.95
CA GLU A 532 32.92 -27.51 3.67
C GLU A 532 31.40 -27.33 3.78
N ALA A 533 30.78 -27.75 4.89
CA ALA A 533 29.37 -27.47 5.15
C ALA A 533 29.08 -25.98 5.27
N ALA A 534 29.98 -25.22 5.91
CA ALA A 534 29.83 -23.77 6.07
C ALA A 534 30.02 -23.02 4.74
N LYS A 535 30.96 -23.45 3.89
CA LYS A 535 31.11 -22.94 2.52
C LYS A 535 29.88 -23.26 1.68
N LEU A 536 29.34 -24.47 1.78
CA LEU A 536 28.11 -24.83 1.07
C LEU A 536 26.96 -23.92 1.49
N ALA A 537 26.82 -23.63 2.79
CA ALA A 537 25.82 -22.69 3.30
C ALA A 537 26.02 -21.26 2.78
N SER A 538 27.26 -20.76 2.71
CA SER A 538 27.54 -19.43 2.15
C SER A 538 27.18 -19.35 0.66
N PHE A 539 27.56 -20.36 -0.12
CA PHE A 539 27.27 -20.44 -1.55
C PHE A 539 25.78 -20.56 -1.83
N MET A 540 25.07 -21.47 -1.16
CA MET A 540 23.63 -21.67 -1.35
C MET A 540 22.81 -20.45 -0.94
N TYR A 541 23.26 -19.74 0.08
CA TYR A 541 22.66 -18.47 0.48
C TYR A 541 22.90 -17.37 -0.56
N LEU A 542 24.11 -17.26 -1.11
CA LEU A 542 24.40 -16.30 -2.17
C LEU A 542 23.63 -16.64 -3.47
N PHE A 543 23.52 -17.93 -3.79
CA PHE A 543 22.72 -18.44 -4.90
C PHE A 543 21.26 -18.01 -4.77
N GLU A 544 20.63 -18.23 -3.61
CA GLU A 544 19.26 -17.77 -3.35
C GLU A 544 19.12 -16.26 -3.60
N ARG A 545 20.08 -15.46 -3.14
CA ARG A 545 20.06 -14.00 -3.34
C ARG A 545 20.15 -13.60 -4.81
N PHE A 546 20.96 -14.28 -5.62
CA PHE A 546 21.04 -14.02 -7.06
C PHE A 546 19.75 -14.42 -7.77
N MET A 547 19.17 -15.58 -7.43
CA MET A 547 17.87 -16.02 -7.95
C MET A 547 16.76 -15.01 -7.64
N ASN A 548 16.67 -14.55 -6.39
CA ASN A 548 15.67 -13.57 -5.98
C ASN A 548 15.84 -12.20 -6.67
N LYS A 549 17.06 -11.85 -7.08
CA LYS A 549 17.36 -10.64 -7.86
C LYS A 549 17.25 -10.82 -9.36
N ARG A 550 16.93 -12.04 -9.84
CA ARG A 550 16.95 -12.43 -11.26
C ARG A 550 18.30 -12.23 -11.94
N ASP A 551 19.38 -12.34 -11.17
CA ASP A 551 20.75 -12.32 -11.66
C ASP A 551 21.20 -13.75 -11.97
N TYR A 552 20.59 -14.34 -13.01
CA TYR A 552 20.76 -15.75 -13.35
C TYR A 552 22.19 -16.09 -13.78
N GLN A 553 22.91 -15.15 -14.40
CA GLN A 553 24.30 -15.38 -14.82
C GLN A 553 25.20 -15.54 -13.60
N SER A 554 25.07 -14.67 -12.60
CA SER A 554 25.83 -14.79 -11.36
C SER A 554 25.46 -16.07 -10.60
N ALA A 555 24.20 -16.50 -10.65
CA ALA A 555 23.77 -17.78 -10.06
C ALA A 555 24.39 -18.99 -10.78
N LEU A 556 24.42 -19.01 -12.11
CA LEU A 556 25.05 -20.07 -12.92
C LEU A 556 26.55 -20.19 -12.61
N ASN A 557 27.24 -19.06 -12.51
CA ASN A 557 28.68 -19.02 -12.22
C ASN A 557 29.04 -19.60 -10.84
N LEU A 558 28.09 -19.69 -9.90
CA LEU A 558 28.32 -20.31 -8.58
C LEU A 558 28.17 -21.83 -8.58
N ILE A 559 27.48 -22.42 -9.56
CA ILE A 559 27.11 -23.84 -9.54
C ILE A 559 28.33 -24.78 -9.48
N PRO A 560 29.41 -24.57 -10.26
CA PRO A 560 30.57 -25.46 -10.20
C PRO A 560 31.17 -25.57 -8.79
N GLU A 561 31.25 -24.44 -8.07
CA GLU A 561 31.75 -24.38 -6.69
C GLU A 561 30.79 -25.04 -5.70
N ILE A 562 29.48 -24.90 -5.89
CA ILE A 562 28.46 -25.60 -5.09
C ILE A 562 28.60 -27.11 -5.25
N ILE A 563 28.74 -27.59 -6.48
CA ILE A 563 28.91 -29.03 -6.77
C ILE A 563 30.21 -29.54 -6.15
N LEU A 564 31.31 -28.78 -6.28
CA LEU A 564 32.60 -29.14 -5.69
C LEU A 564 32.48 -29.29 -4.16
N CYS A 565 31.91 -28.29 -3.48
CA CYS A 565 31.70 -28.32 -2.03
C CYS A 565 30.78 -29.47 -1.59
N THR A 566 29.80 -29.84 -2.42
CA THR A 566 28.89 -30.96 -2.13
C THR A 566 29.61 -32.30 -2.20
N LYS A 567 30.47 -32.50 -3.21
CA LYS A 567 31.28 -33.73 -3.35
C LYS A 567 32.33 -33.88 -2.25
N THR A 568 33.00 -32.79 -1.86
CA THR A 568 33.97 -32.81 -0.76
C THR A 568 33.30 -33.09 0.58
N ALA A 569 32.13 -32.49 0.81
CA ALA A 569 31.27 -32.75 1.95
C ALA A 569 30.87 -34.23 2.06
N GLU A 570 30.40 -34.86 0.98
CA GLU A 570 30.05 -36.28 0.95
C GLU A 570 31.23 -37.21 1.27
N GLY A 571 32.43 -36.89 0.78
CA GLY A 571 33.65 -37.68 1.01
C GLY A 571 34.13 -37.70 2.47
N VAL A 572 33.82 -36.65 3.25
CA VAL A 572 34.24 -36.52 4.66
C VAL A 572 33.33 -37.32 5.61
N ASN A 573 32.06 -37.55 5.24
CA ASN A 573 31.11 -38.32 6.05
C ASN A 573 31.13 -39.83 5.77
N GLY A 574 31.95 -40.32 4.84
CA GLY A 574 32.17 -41.74 4.57
C GLY A 574 33.02 -42.48 5.62
N THR A 575 33.45 -41.79 6.68
CA THR A 575 34.25 -42.33 7.80
C THR A 575 33.59 -42.02 9.14
N TYR A 576 32.40 -42.57 9.38
CA TYR A 576 31.81 -42.71 10.71
C TYR A 576 31.35 -44.14 10.95
#